data_AF-A0A927U576-F1
#
_entry.id   AF-A0A927U576-F1
#
_cell.length_a   1.000
_cell.length_b   1.000
_cell.length_c   1.000
_cell.angle_alpha   90.00
_cell.angle_beta   90.00
_cell.angle_gamma   90.00
#
_symmetry.space_group_name_H-M   'P 1'
#
loop_
_entity.id
_entity.type
_entity.pdbx_description
1 polymer ?
#
loop_
_entity_poly.entity_id
_entity_poly.type
_entity_poly.pdbx_seq_one_letter_code
_entity_poly.pdbx_strand_id
1 'polypeptide(L)'
;MDTAYLNEGNMPENKKKNNKKLIIIIAIALLALIVGGIFLFGGKGKSLEHYLDLGDKYLDEANFDEALAAYDKAIEIDDMCVEAYLGKIEVLIRTEKFDEALEVAKEGYDNTGDERLAEKIEMLESGNISDSEGRIYKETFRDADGTILGYNEYTYDYEHDGRSLKAIHYDANGKEAHSVECEYDDKDFGLVTYGTVHPEGTLIEYHNTYENGNITHCSYEYLGSHGGGEVDRYYDGDLCVKEVDSHYYDNNEPVITIRTYEYNSDNKIIKQTYSDEDGEIIGYDTFSYDENGNEVEYAHYSKDYNTTTGQQNDSFSLTNRTESVYNDEGTLIKSVTYDGDGNVMSSIDYQ
;
A
#
# COMPACT_ATOMS: atom_id res chain seq x y z
N MET A 1 -37.57 89.42 -66.42
CA MET A 1 -38.39 88.22 -66.18
C MET A 1 -37.45 87.19 -65.57
N ASP A 2 -37.47 86.82 -64.30
CA ASP A 2 -38.28 87.25 -63.17
C ASP A 2 -37.45 87.06 -61.89
N THR A 3 -37.59 88.02 -60.99
CA THR A 3 -37.16 87.95 -59.59
C THR A 3 -38.22 87.22 -58.78
N ALA A 4 -37.82 86.23 -57.98
CA ALA A 4 -38.66 85.74 -56.88
C ALA A 4 -37.79 85.47 -55.65
N TYR A 5 -37.93 86.35 -54.66
CA TYR A 5 -37.47 86.17 -53.28
C TYR A 5 -38.42 85.19 -52.57
N LEU A 6 -37.87 84.15 -51.94
CA LEU A 6 -38.58 83.37 -50.94
C LEU A 6 -37.80 83.34 -49.62
N ASN A 7 -38.55 83.67 -48.58
CA ASN A 7 -38.20 83.84 -47.18
C ASN A 7 -38.36 82.49 -46.48
N GLU A 8 -37.30 81.93 -45.90
CA GLU A 8 -37.41 80.76 -45.02
C GLU A 8 -37.12 81.18 -43.58
N GLY A 9 -38.14 81.00 -42.76
CA GLY A 9 -38.16 81.37 -41.35
C GLY A 9 -37.34 80.44 -40.46
N ASN A 10 -36.90 81.03 -39.34
CA ASN A 10 -36.26 80.38 -38.21
C ASN A 10 -37.13 79.25 -37.61
N MET A 11 -36.59 78.04 -37.50
CA MET A 11 -37.09 76.98 -36.63
C MET A 11 -36.44 77.05 -35.23
N PRO A 12 -37.16 76.79 -34.12
CA PRO A 12 -36.60 76.84 -32.77
C PRO A 12 -35.76 75.59 -32.43
N GLU A 13 -34.60 75.80 -31.82
CA GLU A 13 -33.76 74.73 -31.24
C GLU A 13 -34.50 73.95 -30.13
N ASN A 14 -34.63 72.64 -30.32
CA ASN A 14 -35.15 71.72 -29.31
C ASN A 14 -34.03 71.31 -28.33
N LYS A 15 -34.01 71.88 -27.12
CA LYS A 15 -33.06 71.52 -26.05
C LYS A 15 -33.32 70.08 -25.58
N LYS A 16 -32.45 69.15 -26.01
CA LYS A 16 -32.40 67.75 -25.55
C LYS A 16 -32.28 67.69 -24.02
N LYS A 17 -33.30 67.16 -23.34
CA LYS A 17 -33.33 66.97 -21.88
C LYS A 17 -32.22 65.99 -21.48
N ASN A 18 -31.38 66.39 -20.53
CA ASN A 18 -30.12 65.72 -20.21
C ASN A 18 -30.37 64.50 -19.30
N ASN A 19 -30.81 63.38 -19.91
CA ASN A 19 -31.23 62.15 -19.22
C ASN A 19 -30.08 61.37 -18.55
N LYS A 20 -28.84 61.86 -18.63
CA LYS A 20 -27.65 61.21 -18.05
C LYS A 20 -27.77 61.03 -16.53
N LYS A 21 -28.35 62.01 -15.81
CA LYS A 21 -28.56 61.91 -14.36
C LYS A 21 -29.58 60.83 -13.98
N LEU A 22 -30.61 60.64 -14.80
CA LEU A 22 -31.65 59.63 -14.57
C LEU A 22 -31.10 58.21 -14.82
N ILE A 23 -30.25 58.05 -15.84
CA ILE A 23 -29.59 56.77 -16.16
C ILE A 23 -28.63 56.36 -15.03
N ILE A 24 -27.89 57.31 -14.45
CA ILE A 24 -26.97 57.03 -13.32
C ILE A 24 -27.76 56.56 -12.08
N ILE A 25 -28.91 57.18 -11.77
CA ILE A 25 -29.74 56.78 -10.62
C ILE A 25 -30.31 55.38 -10.81
N ILE A 26 -30.77 55.04 -12.02
CA ILE A 26 -31.27 53.69 -12.33
C ILE A 26 -30.15 52.65 -12.24
N ALA A 27 -28.94 52.97 -12.72
CA ALA A 27 -27.79 52.08 -12.62
C ALA A 27 -27.37 51.80 -11.17
N ILE A 28 -27.37 52.82 -10.30
CA ILE A 28 -27.07 52.66 -8.87
C ILE A 28 -28.14 51.83 -8.17
N ALA A 29 -29.42 52.04 -8.49
CA ALA A 29 -30.52 51.26 -7.92
C ALA A 29 -30.48 49.77 -8.34
N LEU A 30 -30.09 49.48 -9.59
CA LEU A 30 -29.90 48.10 -10.06
C LEU A 30 -28.70 47.44 -9.41
N LEU A 31 -27.59 48.16 -9.22
CA LEU A 31 -26.42 47.68 -8.47
C LEU A 31 -26.77 47.38 -7.01
N ALA A 32 -27.55 48.23 -6.34
CA ALA A 32 -28.00 48.01 -4.98
C ALA A 32 -28.95 46.79 -4.85
N LEU A 33 -29.76 46.50 -5.86
CA LEU A 33 -30.60 45.30 -5.92
C LEU A 33 -29.82 44.01 -6.19
N ILE A 34 -28.72 44.08 -6.95
CA ILE A 34 -27.82 42.94 -7.17
C ILE A 34 -27.03 42.64 -5.89
N VAL A 35 -26.46 43.66 -5.24
CA VAL A 35 -25.74 43.50 -3.96
C VAL A 35 -26.69 43.08 -2.84
N GLY A 36 -27.89 43.66 -2.78
CA GLY A 36 -28.95 43.26 -1.86
C GLY A 36 -29.49 41.86 -2.15
N GLY A 37 -29.53 41.44 -3.41
CA GLY A 37 -29.90 40.08 -3.82
C GLY A 37 -28.86 39.04 -3.41
N ILE A 38 -27.57 39.36 -3.52
CA ILE A 38 -26.47 38.49 -3.03
C ILE A 38 -26.53 38.36 -1.49
N PHE A 39 -26.92 39.41 -0.77
CA PHE A 39 -27.14 39.36 0.69
C PHE A 39 -28.43 38.65 1.12
N LEU A 40 -29.45 38.55 0.25
CA LEU A 40 -30.75 37.93 0.55
C LEU A 40 -30.87 36.48 0.05
N PHE A 41 -29.98 36.03 -0.83
CA PHE A 41 -29.76 34.62 -1.18
C PHE A 41 -28.54 34.06 -0.44
N GLY A 42 -28.44 34.35 0.86
CA GLY A 42 -27.67 33.52 1.77
C GLY A 42 -28.31 32.14 1.87
N GLY A 43 -28.13 31.31 0.83
CA GLY A 43 -28.26 29.88 0.97
C GLY A 43 -27.39 29.52 2.17
N LYS A 44 -27.97 28.85 3.18
CA LYS A 44 -27.18 28.34 4.30
C LYS A 44 -26.00 27.59 3.68
N GLY A 45 -24.79 28.13 3.83
CA GLY A 45 -23.58 27.41 3.46
C GLY A 45 -23.66 26.03 4.11
N LYS A 46 -23.37 24.99 3.34
CA LYS A 46 -23.25 23.64 3.91
C LYS A 46 -22.21 23.70 5.05
N SER A 47 -22.46 22.98 6.14
CA SER A 47 -21.59 23.00 7.32
C SER A 47 -20.24 22.34 7.02
N LEU A 48 -19.24 22.61 7.86
CA LEU A 48 -17.97 21.89 7.89
C LEU A 48 -18.19 20.36 7.86
N GLU A 49 -19.02 19.87 8.79
CA GLU A 49 -19.40 18.45 8.91
C GLU A 49 -19.95 17.87 7.60
N HIS A 50 -20.78 18.61 6.87
CA HIS A 50 -21.32 18.15 5.58
C HIS A 50 -20.20 17.89 4.55
N TYR A 51 -19.14 18.71 4.54
CA TYR A 51 -18.04 18.55 3.60
C TYR A 51 -17.06 17.46 4.03
N LEU A 52 -16.85 17.26 5.33
CA LEU A 52 -16.12 16.10 5.85
C LEU A 52 -16.83 14.79 5.46
N ASP A 53 -18.13 14.69 5.71
CA ASP A 53 -18.92 13.50 5.35
C ASP A 53 -18.87 13.20 3.84
N LEU A 54 -18.83 14.25 3.00
CA LEU A 54 -18.65 14.06 1.55
C LEU A 54 -17.23 13.61 1.21
N GLY A 55 -16.21 14.19 1.84
CA GLY A 55 -14.80 13.82 1.64
C GLY A 55 -14.57 12.35 1.98
N ASP A 56 -14.99 11.93 3.16
CA ASP A 56 -14.88 10.55 3.64
C ASP A 56 -15.61 9.60 2.68
N LYS A 57 -16.86 9.93 2.33
CA LYS A 57 -17.64 9.13 1.39
C LYS A 57 -16.94 8.97 0.03
N TYR A 58 -16.44 10.06 -0.55
CA TYR A 58 -15.79 10.00 -1.85
C TYR A 58 -14.44 9.27 -1.77
N LEU A 59 -13.72 9.40 -0.66
CA LEU A 59 -12.49 8.65 -0.40
C LEU A 59 -12.76 7.14 -0.32
N ASP A 60 -13.82 6.72 0.37
CA ASP A 60 -14.26 5.32 0.44
C ASP A 60 -14.67 4.77 -0.94
N GLU A 61 -15.30 5.60 -1.76
CA GLU A 61 -15.68 5.27 -3.15
C GLU A 61 -14.50 5.39 -4.14
N ALA A 62 -13.29 5.72 -3.66
CA ALA A 62 -12.10 6.03 -4.48
C ALA A 62 -12.30 7.14 -5.55
N ASN A 63 -13.31 8.00 -5.34
CA ASN A 63 -13.58 9.20 -6.13
C ASN A 63 -12.66 10.34 -5.65
N PHE A 64 -11.36 10.21 -5.93
CA PHE A 64 -10.32 11.06 -5.33
C PHE A 64 -10.45 12.54 -5.65
N ASP A 65 -10.85 12.92 -6.87
CA ASP A 65 -11.00 14.32 -7.26
C ASP A 65 -12.13 15.01 -6.46
N GLU A 66 -13.27 14.32 -6.29
CA GLU A 66 -14.39 14.80 -5.48
C GLU A 66 -14.06 14.83 -3.99
N ALA A 67 -13.32 13.84 -3.48
CA ALA A 67 -12.85 13.81 -2.10
C ALA A 67 -11.94 15.01 -1.81
N LEU A 68 -10.95 15.26 -2.67
CA LEU A 68 -10.03 16.39 -2.56
C LEU A 68 -10.79 17.72 -2.53
N ALA A 69 -11.76 17.91 -3.44
CA ALA A 69 -12.57 19.12 -3.49
C ALA A 69 -13.45 19.31 -2.25
N ALA A 70 -13.93 18.21 -1.63
CA ALA A 70 -14.72 18.27 -0.40
C ALA A 70 -13.86 18.67 0.80
N TYR A 71 -12.68 18.08 0.98
CA TYR A 71 -11.75 18.44 2.04
C TYR A 71 -11.23 19.89 1.89
N ASP A 72 -10.95 20.33 0.67
CA ASP A 72 -10.60 21.74 0.41
C ASP A 72 -11.72 22.69 0.87
N LYS A 73 -12.99 22.32 0.66
CA LYS A 73 -14.12 23.11 1.17
C LYS A 73 -14.26 23.08 2.68
N ALA A 74 -13.91 21.97 3.33
CA ALA A 74 -13.88 21.90 4.78
C ALA A 74 -12.80 22.83 5.35
N ILE A 75 -11.58 22.82 4.78
CA ILE A 75 -10.47 23.72 5.16
C ILE A 75 -10.83 25.20 4.90
N GLU A 76 -11.50 25.51 3.79
CA GLU A 76 -11.98 26.88 3.52
C GLU A 76 -13.00 27.38 4.57
N ILE A 77 -13.77 26.49 5.18
CA ILE A 77 -14.77 26.82 6.21
C ILE A 77 -14.10 26.97 7.58
N ASP A 78 -13.18 26.06 7.90
CA ASP A 78 -12.43 26.04 9.16
C ASP A 78 -11.00 25.52 8.90
N ASP A 79 -10.04 26.45 8.91
CA ASP A 79 -8.61 26.16 8.72
C ASP A 79 -7.98 25.48 9.95
N MET A 80 -8.75 25.28 11.04
CA MET A 80 -8.36 24.49 12.19
C MET A 80 -8.86 23.03 12.15
N CYS A 81 -9.56 22.62 11.09
CA CYS A 81 -10.11 21.28 10.97
C CYS A 81 -9.04 20.25 10.59
N VAL A 82 -8.48 19.57 11.59
CA VAL A 82 -7.45 18.54 11.41
C VAL A 82 -7.94 17.39 10.53
N GLU A 83 -9.20 16.97 10.68
CA GLU A 83 -9.79 15.87 9.93
C GLU A 83 -9.81 16.15 8.43
N ALA A 84 -10.03 17.41 8.02
CA ALA A 84 -9.98 17.80 6.61
C ALA A 84 -8.56 17.72 6.04
N TYR A 85 -7.55 18.13 6.80
CA TYR A 85 -6.15 17.98 6.41
C TYR A 85 -5.75 16.51 6.28
N LEU A 86 -6.09 15.68 7.28
CA LEU A 86 -5.78 14.24 7.24
C LEU A 86 -6.46 13.54 6.06
N GLY A 87 -7.73 13.81 5.81
CA GLY A 87 -8.45 13.26 4.66
C GLY A 87 -7.85 13.70 3.33
N LYS A 88 -7.45 14.98 3.21
CA LYS A 88 -6.75 15.49 2.01
C LYS A 88 -5.40 14.82 1.79
N ILE A 89 -4.59 14.65 2.85
CA ILE A 89 -3.30 13.97 2.80
C ILE A 89 -3.48 12.51 2.35
N GLU A 90 -4.51 11.83 2.86
CA GLU A 90 -4.85 10.46 2.47
C GLU A 90 -5.16 10.34 0.97
N VAL A 91 -5.97 11.25 0.43
CA VAL A 91 -6.25 11.31 -1.02
C VAL A 91 -4.95 11.52 -1.81
N LEU A 92 -4.08 12.41 -1.35
CA LEU A 92 -2.82 12.71 -2.04
C LEU A 92 -1.85 11.53 -2.00
N ILE A 93 -1.80 10.77 -0.90
CA ILE A 93 -1.02 9.51 -0.81
C ILE A 93 -1.57 8.48 -1.79
N ARG A 94 -2.89 8.24 -1.77
CA ARG A 94 -3.54 7.24 -2.64
C ARG A 94 -3.47 7.58 -4.13
N THR A 95 -3.19 8.85 -4.45
CA THR A 95 -2.94 9.34 -5.82
C THR A 95 -1.47 9.63 -6.10
N GLU A 96 -0.55 9.15 -5.25
CA GLU A 96 0.91 9.20 -5.41
C GLU A 96 1.51 10.62 -5.48
N LYS A 97 0.79 11.62 -4.97
CA LYS A 97 1.20 13.03 -4.90
C LYS A 97 1.90 13.33 -3.57
N PHE A 98 3.00 12.63 -3.27
CA PHE A 98 3.65 12.67 -1.95
C PHE A 98 4.21 14.06 -1.59
N ASP A 99 4.75 14.79 -2.56
CA ASP A 99 5.25 16.16 -2.32
C ASP A 99 4.11 17.10 -1.91
N GLU A 100 2.97 17.04 -2.61
CA GLU A 100 1.77 17.82 -2.25
C GLU A 100 1.22 17.39 -0.89
N ALA A 101 1.24 16.08 -0.59
CA ALA A 101 0.82 15.57 0.71
C ALA A 101 1.67 16.15 1.85
N LEU A 102 2.99 16.26 1.64
CA LEU A 102 3.93 16.82 2.62
C LEU A 102 3.71 18.33 2.82
N GLU A 103 3.44 19.07 1.74
CA GLU A 103 3.08 20.49 1.82
C GLU A 103 1.80 20.70 2.63
N VAL A 104 0.75 19.92 2.35
CA VAL A 104 -0.53 19.98 3.08
C VAL A 104 -0.37 19.59 4.54
N ALA A 105 0.44 18.57 4.85
CA ALA A 105 0.71 18.16 6.23
C ALA A 105 1.44 19.27 7.02
N LYS A 106 2.43 19.92 6.40
CA LYS A 106 3.14 21.06 6.99
C LYS A 106 2.21 22.25 7.22
N GLU A 107 1.39 22.60 6.23
CA GLU A 107 0.40 23.67 6.37
C GLU A 107 -0.60 23.39 7.50
N GLY A 108 -1.18 22.18 7.52
CA GLY A 108 -2.13 21.78 8.55
C GLY A 108 -1.50 21.78 9.95
N TYR A 109 -0.25 21.33 10.09
CA TYR A 109 0.46 21.35 11.35
C TYR A 109 0.76 22.79 11.81
N ASP A 110 1.22 23.67 10.91
CA ASP A 110 1.48 25.08 11.22
C ASP A 110 0.22 25.80 11.70
N ASN A 111 -0.94 25.44 11.15
CA ASN A 111 -2.23 25.98 11.56
C ASN A 111 -2.67 25.40 12.91
N THR A 112 -2.70 24.07 13.05
CA THR A 112 -3.42 23.39 14.14
C THR A 112 -2.53 22.98 15.33
N GLY A 113 -1.25 22.69 15.08
CA GLY A 113 -0.35 22.04 16.05
C GLY A 113 -0.74 20.61 16.43
N ASP A 114 -1.56 19.92 15.63
CA ASP A 114 -1.99 18.54 15.92
C ASP A 114 -0.87 17.53 15.61
N GLU A 115 -0.54 16.68 16.60
CA GLU A 115 0.54 15.69 16.50
C GLU A 115 0.31 14.66 15.39
N ARG A 116 -0.95 14.35 15.02
CA ARG A 116 -1.25 13.41 13.91
C ARG A 116 -0.72 13.94 12.57
N LEU A 117 -0.69 15.27 12.41
CA LEU A 117 -0.11 15.89 11.21
C LEU A 117 1.43 15.87 11.27
N ALA A 118 2.03 15.99 12.45
CA ALA A 118 3.46 15.79 12.64
C ALA A 118 3.88 14.34 12.29
N GLU A 119 3.08 13.34 12.70
CA GLU A 119 3.29 11.94 12.32
C GLU A 119 3.23 11.73 10.80
N LYS A 120 2.29 12.37 10.11
CA LYS A 120 2.23 12.32 8.63
C LYS A 120 3.44 13.00 7.98
N ILE A 121 3.95 14.11 8.53
CA ILE A 121 5.19 14.75 8.05
C ILE A 121 6.37 13.78 8.20
N GLU A 122 6.55 13.17 9.38
CA GLU A 122 7.63 12.22 9.63
C GLU A 122 7.57 11.03 8.67
N MET A 123 6.39 10.44 8.47
CA MET A 123 6.16 9.34 7.53
C MET A 123 6.59 9.74 6.11
N LEU A 124 6.08 10.87 5.60
CA LEU A 124 6.38 11.37 4.25
C LEU A 124 7.87 11.70 4.06
N GLU A 125 8.52 12.30 5.07
CA GLU A 125 9.94 12.62 5.04
C GLU A 125 10.85 11.38 5.17
N SER A 126 10.37 10.31 5.83
CA SER A 126 11.12 9.07 5.98
C SER A 126 11.35 8.33 4.65
N GLY A 127 10.46 8.55 3.67
CA GLY A 127 10.40 7.81 2.42
C GLY A 127 9.75 6.42 2.56
N ASN A 128 9.12 6.12 3.70
CA ASN A 128 8.29 4.96 3.93
C ASN A 128 6.83 5.43 4.05
N ILE A 129 6.11 5.39 2.95
CA ILE A 129 4.79 6.00 2.81
C ILE A 129 3.75 4.90 2.74
N SER A 130 2.77 4.96 3.63
CA SER A 130 1.59 4.09 3.60
C SER A 130 0.32 4.89 3.78
N ASP A 131 -0.78 4.34 3.30
CA ASP A 131 -2.11 4.90 3.52
C ASP A 131 -2.69 4.42 4.86
N SER A 132 -3.91 4.86 5.17
CA SER A 132 -4.60 4.51 6.42
C SER A 132 -5.00 3.03 6.53
N GLU A 133 -5.02 2.28 5.43
CA GLU A 133 -5.28 0.84 5.39
C GLU A 133 -3.99 0.01 5.50
N GLY A 134 -2.82 0.67 5.58
CA GLY A 134 -1.52 0.00 5.66
C GLY A 134 -0.95 -0.43 4.32
N ARG A 135 -1.54 0.00 3.19
CA ARG A 135 -0.97 -0.23 1.86
C ARG A 135 0.28 0.64 1.71
N ILE A 136 1.38 0.04 1.28
CA ILE A 136 2.67 0.71 1.15
C ILE A 136 2.77 1.28 -0.26
N TYR A 137 3.02 2.59 -0.35
CA TYR A 137 3.19 3.31 -1.62
C TYR A 137 4.63 3.58 -1.97
N LYS A 138 5.47 3.71 -0.94
CA LYS A 138 6.90 3.92 -1.09
C LYS A 138 7.63 3.28 0.08
N GLU A 139 8.72 2.60 -0.20
CA GLU A 139 9.59 2.02 0.83
C GLU A 139 11.04 2.31 0.49
N THR A 140 11.77 2.86 1.45
CA THR A 140 13.18 3.23 1.30
C THR A 140 14.08 2.23 2.01
N PHE A 141 14.98 1.62 1.23
CA PHE A 141 15.89 0.57 1.68
C PHE A 141 17.24 1.15 2.08
N ARG A 142 17.76 0.69 3.22
CA ARG A 142 19.01 1.18 3.80
C ARG A 142 19.90 0.04 4.26
N ASP A 143 21.21 0.25 4.18
CA ASP A 143 22.17 -0.66 4.79
C ASP A 143 22.22 -0.50 6.32
N ALA A 144 23.04 -1.34 6.98
CA ALA A 144 23.21 -1.33 8.44
C ALA A 144 23.76 0.00 8.98
N ASP A 145 24.41 0.82 8.15
CA ASP A 145 24.96 2.12 8.52
C ASP A 145 23.96 3.27 8.24
N GLY A 146 22.79 2.98 7.68
CA GLY A 146 21.72 3.93 7.36
C GLY A 146 21.84 4.58 5.97
N THR A 147 22.79 4.14 5.15
CA THR A 147 22.97 4.61 3.77
C THR A 147 21.81 4.11 2.91
N ILE A 148 21.20 4.99 2.10
CA ILE A 148 20.14 4.60 1.17
C ILE A 148 20.72 3.72 0.06
N LEU A 149 20.14 2.54 -0.11
CA LEU A 149 20.45 1.59 -1.19
C LEU A 149 19.56 1.85 -2.42
N GLY A 150 18.30 2.20 -2.18
CA GLY A 150 17.29 2.45 -3.19
C GLY A 150 15.93 2.62 -2.53
N TYR A 151 14.89 2.69 -3.35
CA TYR A 151 13.51 2.68 -2.87
C TYR A 151 12.58 2.02 -3.89
N ASN A 152 11.50 1.45 -3.40
CA ASN A 152 10.41 0.94 -4.23
C ASN A 152 9.24 1.90 -4.19
N GLU A 153 8.56 2.07 -5.31
CA GLU A 153 7.25 2.72 -5.40
C GLU A 153 6.23 1.71 -5.90
N TYR A 154 5.03 1.76 -5.31
CA TYR A 154 3.95 0.81 -5.56
C TYR A 154 2.68 1.56 -5.92
N THR A 155 2.01 1.08 -6.97
CA THR A 155 0.74 1.60 -7.46
C THR A 155 -0.35 0.56 -7.28
N TYR A 156 -1.57 1.02 -7.03
CA TYR A 156 -2.74 0.19 -6.80
C TYR A 156 -3.89 0.57 -7.74
N ASP A 157 -4.69 -0.43 -8.10
CA ASP A 157 -5.90 -0.28 -8.92
C ASP A 157 -7.13 -0.28 -8.02
N TYR A 158 -7.68 0.91 -7.80
CA TYR A 158 -8.84 1.13 -6.96
C TYR A 158 -10.18 0.80 -7.61
N GLU A 159 -10.22 0.59 -8.93
CA GLU A 159 -11.45 0.09 -9.58
C GLU A 159 -11.69 -1.39 -9.24
N HIS A 160 -10.65 -2.11 -8.79
CA HIS A 160 -10.66 -3.53 -8.46
C HIS A 160 -10.17 -3.78 -7.03
N ASP A 161 -10.80 -3.12 -6.07
CA ASP A 161 -10.61 -3.33 -4.62
C ASP A 161 -9.18 -3.05 -4.11
N GLY A 162 -8.47 -2.13 -4.77
CA GLY A 162 -7.13 -1.70 -4.33
C GLY A 162 -6.06 -2.76 -4.52
N ARG A 163 -6.22 -3.67 -5.50
CA ARG A 163 -5.19 -4.66 -5.84
C ARG A 163 -3.90 -4.00 -6.35
N SER A 164 -2.77 -4.67 -6.17
CA SER A 164 -1.48 -4.21 -6.68
C SER A 164 -1.51 -4.07 -8.20
N LEU A 165 -1.07 -2.93 -8.72
CA LEU A 165 -0.98 -2.67 -10.15
C LEU A 165 0.45 -2.75 -10.66
N LYS A 166 1.39 -2.11 -9.94
CA LYS A 166 2.77 -1.99 -10.38
C LYS A 166 3.72 -1.81 -9.20
N ALA A 167 4.93 -2.32 -9.34
CA ALA A 167 6.07 -1.99 -8.49
C ALA A 167 7.23 -1.48 -9.35
N ILE A 168 7.94 -0.47 -8.87
CA ILE A 168 9.13 0.09 -9.53
C ILE A 168 10.24 0.22 -8.50
N HIS A 169 11.41 -0.33 -8.81
CA HIS A 169 12.63 -0.14 -8.03
C HIS A 169 13.46 1.00 -8.60
N TYR A 170 13.89 1.90 -7.72
CA TYR A 170 14.80 2.98 -8.01
C TYR A 170 16.10 2.80 -7.22
N ASP A 171 17.22 3.05 -7.87
CA ASP A 171 18.52 3.10 -7.20
C ASP A 171 18.62 4.29 -6.23
N ALA A 172 19.68 4.33 -5.42
CA ALA A 172 19.91 5.41 -4.46
C ALA A 172 19.97 6.84 -5.07
N ASN A 173 20.14 6.98 -6.39
CA ASN A 173 20.13 8.27 -7.08
C ASN A 173 18.76 8.62 -7.68
N GLY A 174 17.73 7.79 -7.44
CA GLY A 174 16.39 7.96 -7.99
C GLY A 174 16.28 7.56 -9.46
N LYS A 175 17.22 6.75 -9.98
CA LYS A 175 17.10 6.21 -11.34
C LYS A 175 16.34 4.90 -11.29
N GLU A 176 15.28 4.80 -12.09
CA GLU A 176 14.55 3.55 -12.30
C GLU A 176 15.47 2.44 -12.80
N ALA A 177 15.45 1.31 -12.11
CA ALA A 177 16.25 0.14 -12.41
C ALA A 177 15.40 -0.99 -13.00
N HIS A 178 14.30 -1.33 -12.33
CA HIS A 178 13.43 -2.45 -12.67
C HIS A 178 11.97 -2.12 -12.33
N SER A 179 11.03 -2.75 -13.01
CA SER A 179 9.61 -2.68 -12.66
C SER A 179 8.90 -3.98 -12.97
N VAL A 180 7.80 -4.23 -12.24
CA VAL A 180 6.87 -5.33 -12.46
C VAL A 180 5.48 -4.75 -12.61
N GLU A 181 4.78 -5.09 -13.68
CA GLU A 181 3.36 -4.79 -13.85
C GLU A 181 2.55 -6.04 -13.54
N CYS A 182 1.56 -5.92 -12.66
CA CYS A 182 0.75 -7.05 -12.25
C CYS A 182 -0.27 -7.41 -13.33
N GLU A 183 -0.45 -8.72 -13.53
CA GLU A 183 -1.47 -9.26 -14.44
C GLU A 183 -2.41 -10.17 -13.65
N TYR A 184 -3.70 -10.11 -13.97
CA TYR A 184 -4.74 -10.88 -13.29
C TYR A 184 -5.60 -11.61 -14.32
N ASP A 185 -6.12 -12.77 -13.92
CA ASP A 185 -7.13 -13.50 -14.72
C ASP A 185 -8.55 -12.92 -14.50
N ASP A 186 -9.54 -13.47 -15.22
CA ASP A 186 -10.95 -13.06 -15.11
C ASP A 186 -11.58 -13.31 -13.73
N LYS A 187 -10.88 -13.99 -12.81
CA LYS A 187 -11.30 -14.27 -11.42
C LYS A 187 -10.48 -13.47 -10.41
N ASP A 188 -9.71 -12.48 -10.87
CA ASP A 188 -8.81 -11.65 -10.09
C ASP A 188 -7.67 -12.42 -9.40
N PHE A 189 -7.29 -13.60 -9.91
CA PHE A 189 -6.06 -14.26 -9.48
C PHE A 189 -4.85 -13.65 -10.16
N GLY A 190 -3.84 -13.27 -9.37
CA GLY A 190 -2.60 -12.67 -9.87
C GLY A 190 -1.75 -13.66 -10.65
N LEU A 191 -1.74 -13.52 -11.97
CA LEU A 191 -0.90 -14.27 -12.91
C LEU A 191 0.54 -13.77 -12.89
N VAL A 192 0.73 -12.44 -12.83
CA VAL A 192 2.02 -11.81 -12.60
C VAL A 192 1.92 -10.96 -11.34
N THR A 193 2.77 -11.23 -10.36
CA THR A 193 2.81 -10.49 -9.09
C THR A 193 4.25 -10.15 -8.73
N TYR A 194 4.45 -9.33 -7.69
CA TYR A 194 5.79 -9.00 -7.22
C TYR A 194 5.97 -9.29 -5.74
N GLY A 195 7.23 -9.38 -5.34
CA GLY A 195 7.68 -9.35 -3.95
C GLY A 195 8.92 -8.48 -3.81
N THR A 196 9.43 -8.37 -2.60
CA THR A 196 10.61 -7.56 -2.31
C THR A 196 11.52 -8.30 -1.35
N VAL A 197 12.81 -8.34 -1.69
CA VAL A 197 13.86 -8.86 -0.82
C VAL A 197 14.33 -7.75 0.12
N HIS A 198 14.38 -8.05 1.41
CA HIS A 198 15.00 -7.18 2.41
C HIS A 198 16.38 -7.71 2.79
N PRO A 199 17.36 -6.82 3.08
CA PRO A 199 17.22 -5.37 3.20
C PRO A 199 17.40 -4.55 1.91
N GLU A 200 17.72 -5.17 0.76
CA GLU A 200 18.20 -4.45 -0.43
C GLU A 200 17.09 -3.78 -1.27
N GLY A 201 15.84 -4.22 -1.13
CA GLY A 201 14.71 -3.73 -1.90
C GLY A 201 14.56 -4.34 -3.30
N THR A 202 15.34 -5.38 -3.61
CA THR A 202 15.29 -6.06 -4.91
C THR A 202 13.88 -6.61 -5.16
N LEU A 203 13.30 -6.25 -6.31
CA LEU A 203 12.01 -6.78 -6.73
C LEU A 203 12.15 -8.24 -7.18
N ILE A 204 11.18 -9.04 -6.79
CA ILE A 204 10.97 -10.40 -7.29
C ILE A 204 9.75 -10.35 -8.20
N GLU A 205 9.87 -10.82 -9.43
CA GLU A 205 8.70 -11.03 -10.31
C GLU A 205 8.26 -12.49 -10.17
N TYR A 206 6.95 -12.73 -10.00
CA TYR A 206 6.36 -14.05 -9.90
C TYR A 206 5.39 -14.29 -11.05
N HIS A 207 5.43 -15.48 -11.66
CA HIS A 207 4.46 -15.94 -12.64
C HIS A 207 3.72 -17.16 -12.09
N ASN A 208 2.41 -17.03 -11.89
CA ASN A 208 1.59 -18.03 -11.22
C ASN A 208 0.64 -18.73 -12.19
N THR A 209 0.52 -20.04 -12.04
CA THR A 209 -0.53 -20.84 -12.67
C THR A 209 -1.44 -21.42 -11.60
N TYR A 210 -2.75 -21.36 -11.85
CA TYR A 210 -3.77 -21.80 -10.90
C TYR A 210 -4.55 -23.00 -11.43
N GLU A 211 -4.90 -23.92 -10.53
CA GLU A 211 -5.90 -24.95 -10.75
C GLU A 211 -6.86 -24.98 -9.56
N ASN A 212 -8.17 -24.89 -9.82
CA ASN A 212 -9.21 -24.83 -8.79
C ASN A 212 -9.00 -23.75 -7.70
N GLY A 213 -8.32 -22.65 -8.03
CA GLY A 213 -8.03 -21.54 -7.11
C GLY A 213 -6.73 -21.68 -6.34
N ASN A 214 -6.02 -22.80 -6.47
CA ASN A 214 -4.73 -23.04 -5.84
C ASN A 214 -3.59 -22.80 -6.84
N ILE A 215 -2.51 -22.16 -6.40
CA ILE A 215 -1.29 -22.01 -7.22
C ILE A 215 -0.63 -23.39 -7.37
N THR A 216 -0.60 -23.93 -8.58
CA THR A 216 0.01 -25.22 -8.91
C THR A 216 1.43 -25.10 -9.45
N HIS A 217 1.75 -23.96 -10.06
CA HIS A 217 3.11 -23.64 -10.51
C HIS A 217 3.39 -22.16 -10.27
N CYS A 218 4.59 -21.84 -9.82
CA CYS A 218 5.07 -20.48 -9.63
C CYS A 218 6.53 -20.40 -10.08
N SER A 219 6.84 -19.60 -11.10
CA SER A 219 8.22 -19.23 -11.40
C SER A 219 8.51 -17.84 -10.83
N TYR A 220 9.77 -17.60 -10.43
CA TYR A 220 10.17 -16.30 -9.91
C TYR A 220 11.59 -15.92 -10.31
N GLU A 221 11.82 -14.62 -10.49
CA GLU A 221 13.12 -14.05 -10.85
C GLU A 221 13.44 -12.85 -9.96
N TYR A 222 14.69 -12.77 -9.48
CA TYR A 222 15.18 -11.58 -8.76
C TYR A 222 15.66 -10.54 -9.77
N LEU A 223 14.91 -9.45 -9.93
CA LEU A 223 15.20 -8.45 -10.95
C LEU A 223 16.52 -7.71 -10.66
N GLY A 224 17.42 -7.74 -11.64
CA GLY A 224 18.77 -7.15 -11.51
C GLY A 224 19.82 -8.09 -10.92
N SER A 225 19.44 -9.34 -10.63
CA SER A 225 20.32 -10.46 -10.27
C SER A 225 20.15 -11.61 -11.29
N HIS A 226 21.00 -12.65 -11.27
CA HIS A 226 20.77 -13.86 -12.11
C HIS A 226 20.23 -15.04 -11.30
N GLY A 227 19.54 -14.76 -10.20
CA GLY A 227 18.86 -15.75 -9.37
C GLY A 227 17.39 -15.88 -9.74
N GLY A 228 16.81 -17.04 -9.44
CA GLY A 228 15.38 -17.27 -9.57
C GLY A 228 15.01 -18.69 -9.14
N GLY A 229 13.78 -19.10 -9.43
CA GLY A 229 13.36 -20.45 -9.14
C GLY A 229 11.99 -20.78 -9.69
N GLU A 230 11.60 -22.04 -9.50
CA GLU A 230 10.29 -22.56 -9.85
C GLU A 230 9.78 -23.43 -8.71
N VAL A 231 8.50 -23.33 -8.41
CA VAL A 231 7.83 -24.13 -7.38
C VAL A 231 6.60 -24.79 -7.99
N ASP A 232 6.62 -26.12 -8.06
CA ASP A 232 5.46 -26.94 -8.38
C ASP A 232 4.78 -27.41 -7.10
N ARG A 233 3.46 -27.26 -7.03
CA ARG A 233 2.64 -27.64 -5.87
C ARG A 233 1.59 -28.67 -6.25
N TYR A 234 1.45 -29.69 -5.41
CA TYR A 234 0.49 -30.78 -5.59
C TYR A 234 -0.45 -30.83 -4.39
N TYR A 235 -1.75 -31.00 -4.67
CA TYR A 235 -2.80 -30.88 -3.67
C TYR A 235 -3.64 -32.16 -3.54
N ASP A 236 -4.14 -32.42 -2.33
CA ASP A 236 -5.25 -33.31 -2.05
C ASP A 236 -6.42 -32.46 -1.49
N GLY A 237 -7.43 -32.23 -2.33
CA GLY A 237 -8.41 -31.18 -2.08
C GLY A 237 -7.75 -29.80 -2.05
N ASP A 238 -7.88 -29.09 -0.93
CA ASP A 238 -7.29 -27.77 -0.71
C ASP A 238 -5.95 -27.83 0.06
N LEU A 239 -5.47 -29.03 0.42
CA LEU A 239 -4.24 -29.21 1.19
C LEU A 239 -3.05 -29.46 0.26
N CYS A 240 -2.01 -28.64 0.36
CA CYS A 240 -0.77 -28.87 -0.37
C CYS A 240 -0.01 -30.06 0.25
N VAL A 241 0.07 -31.19 -0.44
CA VAL A 241 0.71 -32.40 0.10
C VAL A 241 2.17 -32.53 -0.31
N LYS A 242 2.57 -31.82 -1.38
CA LYS A 242 3.94 -31.82 -1.89
C LYS A 242 4.27 -30.51 -2.60
N GLU A 243 5.49 -30.03 -2.40
CA GLU A 243 6.12 -29.01 -3.22
C GLU A 243 7.45 -29.50 -3.78
N VAL A 244 7.78 -29.08 -5.00
CA VAL A 244 9.09 -29.25 -5.62
C VAL A 244 9.62 -27.86 -5.93
N ASP A 245 10.65 -27.44 -5.21
CA ASP A 245 11.28 -26.13 -5.31
C ASP A 245 12.61 -26.29 -6.03
N SER A 246 12.74 -25.66 -7.20
CA SER A 246 13.96 -25.66 -8.01
C SER A 246 14.53 -24.25 -7.97
N HIS A 247 15.59 -24.04 -7.19
CA HIS A 247 16.21 -22.73 -7.05
C HIS A 247 17.49 -22.63 -7.87
N TYR A 248 17.59 -21.60 -8.70
CA TYR A 248 18.74 -21.34 -9.56
C TYR A 248 19.54 -20.16 -9.01
N TYR A 249 20.84 -20.38 -8.78
CA TYR A 249 21.80 -19.32 -8.49
C TYR A 249 22.68 -19.11 -9.72
N ASP A 250 22.96 -17.86 -10.11
CA ASP A 250 23.86 -17.41 -11.20
C ASP A 250 24.67 -18.53 -11.90
N ASN A 251 24.17 -19.02 -13.04
CA ASN A 251 24.80 -20.03 -13.93
C ASN A 251 25.10 -21.41 -13.33
N ASN A 252 24.54 -21.75 -12.17
CA ASN A 252 24.64 -23.08 -11.59
C ASN A 252 23.43 -23.96 -11.96
N GLU A 253 23.61 -25.28 -11.84
CA GLU A 253 22.50 -26.22 -11.86
C GLU A 253 21.52 -25.89 -10.71
N PRO A 254 20.20 -26.07 -10.92
CA PRO A 254 19.22 -25.86 -9.86
C PRO A 254 19.53 -26.71 -8.63
N VAL A 255 19.33 -26.12 -7.46
CA VAL A 255 19.19 -26.87 -6.22
C VAL A 255 17.72 -27.23 -6.07
N ILE A 256 17.41 -28.52 -6.16
CA ILE A 256 16.04 -29.02 -6.02
C ILE A 256 15.81 -29.47 -4.58
N THR A 257 14.75 -28.98 -3.97
CA THR A 257 14.26 -29.44 -2.66
C THR A 257 12.81 -29.90 -2.81
N ILE A 258 12.53 -31.09 -2.32
CA ILE A 258 11.18 -31.65 -2.27
C ILE A 258 10.67 -31.52 -0.83
N ARG A 259 9.52 -30.87 -0.67
CA ARG A 259 8.80 -30.78 0.61
C ARG A 259 7.54 -31.64 0.55
N THR A 260 7.26 -32.42 1.58
CA THR A 260 5.97 -33.12 1.74
C THR A 260 5.36 -32.83 3.10
N TYR A 261 4.03 -32.80 3.14
CA TYR A 261 3.28 -32.33 4.29
C TYR A 261 2.32 -33.41 4.80
N GLU A 262 2.31 -33.62 6.12
CA GLU A 262 1.35 -34.47 6.83
C GLU A 262 0.47 -33.57 7.71
N TYR A 263 -0.85 -33.82 7.71
CA TYR A 263 -1.84 -32.98 8.38
C TYR A 263 -2.60 -33.72 9.49
N ASN A 264 -3.03 -33.00 10.52
CA ASN A 264 -3.99 -33.50 11.50
C ASN A 264 -5.45 -33.39 10.98
N SER A 265 -6.43 -33.80 11.80
CA SER A 265 -7.85 -33.76 11.46
C SER A 265 -8.43 -32.35 11.30
N ASP A 266 -7.73 -31.33 11.81
CA ASP A 266 -8.09 -29.91 11.70
C ASP A 266 -7.33 -29.22 10.56
N ASN A 267 -6.74 -30.00 9.65
CA ASN A 267 -5.98 -29.53 8.49
C ASN A 267 -4.74 -28.68 8.83
N LYS A 268 -4.15 -28.86 10.01
CA LYS A 268 -2.86 -28.24 10.38
C LYS A 268 -1.70 -29.18 10.08
N ILE A 269 -0.61 -28.64 9.57
CA ILE A 269 0.62 -29.40 9.29
C ILE A 269 1.16 -29.92 10.61
N ILE A 270 1.31 -31.23 10.76
CA ILE A 270 1.98 -31.83 11.93
C ILE A 270 3.40 -32.27 11.62
N LYS A 271 3.72 -32.42 10.33
CA LYS A 271 5.06 -32.77 9.88
C LYS A 271 5.32 -32.28 8.47
N GLN A 272 6.51 -31.74 8.27
CA GLN A 272 7.04 -31.33 6.98
C GLN A 272 8.34 -32.07 6.74
N THR A 273 8.45 -32.85 5.66
CA THR A 273 9.66 -33.61 5.33
C THR A 273 10.41 -32.95 4.18
N TYR A 274 11.71 -32.77 4.33
CA TYR A 274 12.61 -32.21 3.31
C TYR A 274 13.42 -33.33 2.69
N SER A 275 13.42 -33.39 1.36
CA SER A 275 14.22 -34.34 0.58
C SER A 275 14.99 -33.62 -0.52
N ASP A 276 16.10 -34.21 -0.95
CA ASP A 276 16.84 -33.76 -2.13
C ASP A 276 16.16 -34.17 -3.45
N GLU A 277 16.84 -33.92 -4.57
CA GLU A 277 16.34 -34.21 -5.93
C GLU A 277 16.08 -35.71 -6.19
N ASP A 278 16.82 -36.59 -5.51
CA ASP A 278 16.68 -38.04 -5.62
C ASP A 278 15.59 -38.59 -4.69
N GLY A 279 15.01 -37.73 -3.83
CA GLY A 279 14.02 -38.08 -2.83
C GLY A 279 14.62 -38.67 -1.56
N GLU A 280 15.93 -38.50 -1.32
CA GLU A 280 16.54 -38.85 -0.05
C GLU A 280 16.16 -37.81 1.01
N ILE A 281 15.61 -38.28 2.14
CA ILE A 281 15.23 -37.39 3.24
C ILE A 281 16.50 -36.79 3.87
N ILE A 282 16.54 -35.46 3.91
CA ILE A 282 17.65 -34.68 4.49
C ILE A 282 17.27 -34.05 5.84
N GLY A 283 15.97 -33.91 6.12
CA GLY A 283 15.47 -33.44 7.41
C GLY A 283 13.94 -33.45 7.46
N TYR A 284 13.39 -33.11 8.61
CA TYR A 284 11.95 -32.87 8.77
C TYR A 284 11.66 -31.98 9.97
N ASP A 285 10.53 -31.30 9.92
CA ASP A 285 9.97 -30.53 11.03
C ASP A 285 8.73 -31.24 11.58
N THR A 286 8.50 -31.09 12.88
CA THR A 286 7.26 -31.51 13.54
C THR A 286 6.62 -30.36 14.28
N PHE A 287 5.29 -30.33 14.27
CA PHE A 287 4.49 -29.26 14.85
C PHE A 287 3.44 -29.86 15.79
N SER A 288 3.27 -29.25 16.96
CA SER A 288 2.23 -29.62 17.92
C SER A 288 1.36 -28.41 18.25
N TYR A 289 0.08 -28.67 18.48
CA TYR A 289 -0.92 -27.64 18.72
C TYR A 289 -1.68 -27.87 20.02
N ASP A 290 -2.11 -26.79 20.67
CA ASP A 290 -3.07 -26.85 21.78
C ASP A 290 -4.51 -27.08 21.28
N GLU A 291 -5.46 -27.17 22.22
CA GLU A 291 -6.89 -27.37 21.92
C GLU A 291 -7.54 -26.20 21.16
N ASN A 292 -6.95 -25.00 21.22
CA ASN A 292 -7.38 -23.82 20.46
C ASN A 292 -6.71 -23.76 19.08
N GLY A 293 -5.78 -24.68 18.81
CA GLY A 293 -5.01 -24.76 17.58
C GLY A 293 -3.79 -23.84 17.56
N ASN A 294 -3.35 -23.26 18.67
CA ASN A 294 -2.09 -22.49 18.68
C ASN A 294 -0.91 -23.45 18.61
N GLU A 295 0.12 -23.13 17.82
CA GLU A 295 1.34 -23.93 17.72
C GLU A 295 2.15 -23.81 19.00
N VAL A 296 2.16 -24.85 19.83
CA VAL A 296 2.86 -24.84 21.12
C VAL A 296 4.26 -25.40 21.05
N GLU A 297 4.56 -26.19 20.01
CA GLU A 297 5.89 -26.77 19.81
C GLU A 297 6.22 -26.88 18.32
N TYR A 298 7.43 -26.45 17.98
CA TYR A 298 8.10 -26.69 16.70
C TYR A 298 9.41 -27.42 16.97
N ALA A 299 9.74 -28.45 16.19
CA ALA A 299 11.04 -29.13 16.30
C ALA A 299 11.61 -29.47 14.92
N HIS A 300 12.88 -29.11 14.69
CA HIS A 300 13.61 -29.42 13.48
C HIS A 300 14.57 -30.59 13.70
N TYR A 301 14.53 -31.57 12.79
CA TYR A 301 15.40 -32.74 12.79
C TYR A 301 16.19 -32.80 11.48
N SER A 302 17.50 -32.97 11.57
CA SER A 302 18.36 -33.18 10.40
C SER A 302 19.41 -34.24 10.70
N LYS A 303 20.09 -34.73 9.65
CA LYS A 303 21.21 -35.65 9.86
C LYS A 303 22.43 -34.84 10.29
N ASP A 304 22.98 -35.16 11.47
CA ASP A 304 24.21 -34.53 11.95
C ASP A 304 25.36 -34.72 10.96
N TYR A 305 26.15 -33.67 10.77
CA TYR A 305 27.43 -33.77 10.09
C TYR A 305 28.53 -34.11 11.10
N ASN A 306 29.13 -35.30 10.98
CA ASN A 306 30.25 -35.68 11.82
C ASN A 306 31.51 -34.94 11.38
N THR A 307 31.86 -33.88 12.10
CA THR A 307 33.03 -33.02 11.82
C THR A 307 34.37 -33.73 11.94
N THR A 308 34.43 -34.90 12.59
CA THR A 308 35.66 -35.71 12.72
C THR A 308 35.85 -36.67 11.55
N THR A 309 34.78 -37.24 11.02
CA THR A 309 34.84 -38.19 9.89
C THR A 309 34.54 -37.54 8.54
N GLY A 310 33.97 -36.33 8.54
CA GLY A 310 33.51 -35.63 7.34
C GLY A 310 32.29 -36.29 6.68
N GLN A 311 31.58 -37.14 7.41
CA GLN A 311 30.43 -37.91 6.91
C GLN A 311 29.14 -37.49 7.62
N GLN A 312 28.03 -37.54 6.89
CA GLN A 312 26.69 -37.36 7.44
C GLN A 312 26.27 -38.61 8.22
N ASN A 313 25.70 -38.45 9.41
CA ASN A 313 25.24 -39.57 10.24
C ASN A 313 23.98 -40.22 9.64
N ASP A 314 23.81 -41.52 9.85
CA ASP A 314 22.67 -42.29 9.33
C ASP A 314 21.34 -42.01 10.05
N SER A 315 21.37 -41.34 11.21
CA SER A 315 20.19 -41.05 12.03
C SER A 315 19.92 -39.55 12.12
N PHE A 316 18.63 -39.18 12.05
CA PHE A 316 18.17 -37.81 12.36
C PHE A 316 18.25 -37.53 13.85
N SER A 317 18.84 -36.40 14.21
CA SER A 317 18.92 -35.85 15.55
C SER A 317 18.04 -34.61 15.64
N LEU A 318 17.62 -34.25 16.85
CA LEU A 318 16.98 -32.96 17.09
C LEU A 318 18.04 -31.87 16.93
N THR A 319 17.78 -30.88 16.08
CA THR A 319 18.69 -29.75 15.84
C THR A 319 18.30 -28.56 16.69
N ASN A 320 17.02 -28.24 16.72
CA ASN A 320 16.44 -27.23 17.59
C ASN A 320 14.96 -27.51 17.86
N ARG A 321 14.46 -26.95 18.95
CA ARG A 321 13.04 -26.97 19.30
C ARG A 321 12.63 -25.61 19.83
N THR A 322 11.44 -25.14 19.46
CA THR A 322 10.82 -23.95 20.00
C THR A 322 9.55 -24.32 20.74
N GLU A 323 9.39 -23.80 21.95
CA GLU A 323 8.16 -23.89 22.74
C GLU A 323 7.51 -22.52 22.83
N SER A 324 6.21 -22.46 22.57
CA SER A 324 5.43 -21.23 22.51
C SER A 324 4.28 -21.27 23.51
N VAL A 325 4.09 -20.15 24.23
CA VAL A 325 3.05 -20.00 25.25
C VAL A 325 2.13 -18.85 24.85
N TYR A 326 0.83 -19.12 24.92
CA TYR A 326 -0.22 -18.18 24.56
C TYR A 326 -1.05 -17.81 25.79
N ASN A 327 -1.62 -16.61 25.78
CA ASN A 327 -2.65 -16.23 26.74
C ASN A 327 -4.03 -16.82 26.34
N ASP A 328 -5.05 -16.61 27.18
CA ASP A 328 -6.40 -17.11 26.93
C ASP A 328 -7.07 -16.53 25.66
N GLU A 329 -6.54 -15.43 25.12
CA GLU A 329 -6.99 -14.80 23.88
C GLU A 329 -6.27 -15.34 22.63
N GLY A 330 -5.34 -16.28 22.79
CA GLY A 330 -4.54 -16.84 21.70
C GLY A 330 -3.38 -15.94 21.25
N THR A 331 -3.01 -14.95 22.06
CA THR A 331 -1.85 -14.09 21.79
C THR A 331 -0.58 -14.74 22.33
N LEU A 332 0.46 -14.83 21.50
CA LEU A 332 1.78 -15.34 21.90
C LEU A 332 2.38 -14.40 22.96
N ILE A 333 2.64 -14.93 24.15
CA ILE A 333 3.24 -14.17 25.27
C ILE A 333 4.68 -14.58 25.54
N LYS A 334 5.08 -15.77 25.10
CA LYS A 334 6.45 -16.25 25.28
C LYS A 334 6.84 -17.26 24.24
N SER A 335 8.08 -17.19 23.77
CA SER A 335 8.71 -18.23 22.96
C SER A 335 10.11 -18.53 23.47
N VAL A 336 10.46 -19.81 23.58
CA VAL A 336 11.79 -20.28 24.01
C VAL A 336 12.32 -21.28 23.01
N THR A 337 13.50 -21.01 22.45
CA THR A 337 14.17 -21.92 21.53
C THR A 337 15.33 -22.61 22.25
N TYR A 338 15.42 -23.92 22.04
CA TYR A 338 16.42 -24.83 22.57
C TYR A 338 17.26 -25.41 21.43
N ASP A 339 18.53 -25.67 21.69
CA ASP A 339 19.36 -26.51 20.81
C ASP A 339 18.99 -28.00 20.94
N GLY A 340 19.61 -28.84 20.12
CA GLY A 340 19.42 -30.30 20.12
C GLY A 340 19.75 -31.02 21.44
N ASP A 341 20.59 -30.40 22.28
CA ASP A 341 20.97 -30.91 23.60
C ASP A 341 20.03 -30.42 24.71
N GLY A 342 19.09 -29.54 24.39
CA GLY A 342 18.11 -28.95 25.31
C GLY A 342 18.60 -27.69 26.03
N ASN A 343 19.69 -27.05 25.58
CA ASN A 343 20.12 -25.77 26.12
C ASN A 343 19.34 -24.61 25.48
N VAL A 344 18.98 -23.61 26.28
CA VAL A 344 18.27 -22.42 25.79
C VAL A 344 19.19 -21.59 24.88
N MET A 345 18.77 -21.41 23.63
CA MET A 345 19.41 -20.53 22.65
C MET A 345 18.85 -19.11 22.70
N SER A 346 17.53 -18.98 22.82
CA SER A 346 16.84 -17.70 22.90
C SER A 346 15.57 -17.82 23.75
N SER A 347 15.16 -16.70 24.34
CA SER A 347 13.90 -16.56 25.06
C SER A 347 13.37 -15.16 24.80
N ILE A 348 12.15 -15.07 24.30
CA ILE A 348 11.47 -13.81 24.01
C ILE A 348 10.18 -13.81 24.82
N ASP A 349 10.02 -12.79 25.67
CA ASP A 349 8.77 -12.49 26.35
C ASP A 349 8.11 -11.33 25.61
N TYR A 350 6.90 -11.55 25.10
CA TYR A 350 6.11 -10.56 24.36
C TYR A 350 5.23 -9.80 25.36
N GLN A 351 5.25 -8.46 25.29
CA GLN A 351 4.52 -7.59 26.22
C GLN A 351 3.06 -7.39 25.86
#